data_AF-A0A950YB70-F1
#
_entry.id   AF-A0A950YB70-F1
#
_cell.length_a   1.000
_cell.length_b   1.000
_cell.length_c   1.000
_cell.angle_alpha   90.00
_cell.angle_beta   90.00
_cell.angle_gamma   90.00
#
_symmetry.space_group_name_H-M   'P 1'
#
loop_
_entity.id
_entity.type
_entity.pdbx_description
1 polymer ?
#
loop_
_entity_poly.entity_id
_entity_poly.type
_entity_poly.pdbx_seq_one_letter_code
_entity_poly.pdbx_strand_id
1 'polypeptide(L)'
;MVVGRVIWGLVVVAVAFGVAAPSADATLSVPTGGPAVTFNSLAAFEAAAGGADNGTSAGEAGGGFRHATWDDISVDGSDPGSIAIPGGRTVAVAPSRLQAWGIELGSDIAVSGDGFQSVNSNAHFTPFSPPNVWGPFNSGTAEFDIVAPAGQGTTATPSQTRGLGIVFLNAGGSTQIQYYNGDILLGSVAPSPGTTSFAGLLFPDPVVTRVVVTLGGGEIFGYDGSTVTAGSVTPVAGDDILLAEPAPARAPVKATAGVPVGAVLDTFTESSPGSGLVATIDWGDGARTAGTITRGAGGSFVVTGDHAYAQVGSFMAKVTVEDFEGPQQTSQTDVEVGPRATATTVSCSPSPVAVTASTTCTAMVSDTAGGTPSSPSGMVFFSSATPGGAFPQNGGCLLGPSTTIGVSLCAVRFSPGQLPPFQAHVSAAYGGDAAHAGSGGAATVGVRAQHCSLRTLTRRLGPAGLAVLVSCDARSGIQISVKALTSRSGRLKASQLAFGSLRASVTAGRPTVLVIKPAAGVLKALHAALRRGQHVSLKLTLTAS
;
A
#
# COMPACT_ATOMS: atom_id res chain seq x y z
N MET A 1 -39.25 11.19 -30.83
CA MET A 1 -39.74 9.98 -30.15
C MET A 1 -38.60 8.96 -30.14
N VAL A 2 -37.80 8.94 -29.08
CA VAL A 2 -37.19 7.78 -28.40
C VAL A 2 -36.57 8.38 -27.13
N VAL A 3 -37.02 7.87 -25.99
CA VAL A 3 -36.61 8.24 -24.64
C VAL A 3 -35.42 7.35 -24.26
N GLY A 4 -34.34 7.91 -23.70
CA GLY A 4 -33.14 7.17 -23.35
C GLY A 4 -32.47 7.67 -22.07
N ARG A 5 -33.00 7.19 -20.93
CA ARG A 5 -32.42 7.04 -19.57
C ARG A 5 -31.12 7.79 -19.22
N VAL A 6 -31.24 8.73 -18.28
CA VAL A 6 -30.14 9.23 -17.44
C VAL A 6 -29.75 8.16 -16.42
N ILE A 7 -28.56 7.59 -16.55
CA ILE A 7 -27.92 6.78 -15.51
C ILE A 7 -26.94 7.69 -14.78
N TRP A 8 -27.19 7.95 -13.49
CA TRP A 8 -26.24 8.58 -12.57
C TRP A 8 -25.10 7.59 -12.29
N GLY A 9 -24.09 7.59 -13.14
CA GLY A 9 -22.78 7.00 -12.85
C GLY A 9 -21.88 8.05 -12.22
N LEU A 10 -21.52 7.84 -10.97
CA LEU A 10 -20.55 8.65 -10.23
C LEU A 10 -19.19 8.50 -10.93
N VAL A 11 -18.85 9.44 -11.79
CA VAL A 11 -17.48 9.54 -12.32
C VAL A 11 -16.63 10.07 -11.18
N VAL A 12 -15.90 9.17 -10.52
CA VAL A 12 -14.75 9.56 -9.70
C VAL A 12 -13.70 10.07 -10.68
N VAL A 13 -13.72 11.38 -10.93
CA VAL A 13 -12.59 12.05 -11.58
C VAL A 13 -11.48 12.08 -10.54
N ALA A 14 -10.66 11.04 -10.50
CA ALA A 14 -9.35 11.11 -9.89
C ALA A 14 -8.52 12.08 -10.74
N VAL A 15 -8.57 13.37 -10.40
CA VAL A 15 -7.59 14.33 -10.90
C VAL A 15 -6.29 13.97 -10.20
N ALA A 16 -5.51 13.08 -10.80
CA ALA A 16 -4.11 12.94 -10.48
C ALA A 16 -3.47 14.27 -10.90
N PHE A 17 -3.31 15.18 -9.95
CA PHE A 17 -2.32 16.24 -10.08
C PHE A 17 -0.98 15.54 -10.07
N GLY A 18 -0.50 15.16 -11.26
CA GLY A 18 0.91 14.89 -11.48
C GLY A 18 1.64 16.19 -11.22
N VAL A 19 2.02 16.42 -9.96
CA VAL A 19 3.07 17.37 -9.65
C VAL A 19 4.31 16.76 -10.31
N ALA A 20 4.74 17.35 -11.42
CA ALA A 20 6.00 16.98 -12.02
C ALA A 20 7.07 17.16 -10.94
N ALA A 21 7.69 16.05 -10.51
CA ALA A 21 8.84 16.10 -9.63
C ALA A 21 9.89 17.03 -10.28
N PRO A 22 10.56 17.91 -9.51
CA PRO A 22 11.63 18.71 -10.06
C PRO A 22 12.69 17.76 -10.65
N SER A 23 12.96 17.93 -11.95
CA SER A 23 14.02 17.20 -12.65
C SER A 23 15.34 17.37 -11.89
N ALA A 24 16.03 16.27 -11.64
CA ALA A 24 17.42 16.33 -11.20
C ALA A 24 18.21 17.02 -12.32
N ASP A 25 18.85 18.15 -12.03
CA ASP A 25 19.68 18.84 -13.03
C ASP A 25 20.93 17.99 -13.28
N ALA A 26 21.03 17.41 -14.48
CA ALA A 26 22.25 16.74 -14.92
C ALA A 26 23.37 17.77 -15.10
N THR A 27 24.58 17.45 -14.63
CA THR A 27 25.76 18.31 -14.76
C THR A 27 26.42 18.24 -16.13
N LEU A 28 26.11 17.20 -16.91
CA LEU A 28 26.53 17.03 -18.30
C LEU A 28 25.42 16.37 -19.13
N SER A 29 25.13 16.94 -20.31
CA SER A 29 24.28 16.36 -21.35
C SER A 29 25.03 16.42 -22.68
N VAL A 30 25.27 15.27 -23.32
CA VAL A 30 26.06 15.20 -24.56
C VAL A 30 25.24 14.58 -25.71
N PRO A 31 24.22 15.26 -26.26
CA PRO A 31 23.59 14.82 -27.49
C PRO A 31 24.45 15.28 -28.68
N THR A 32 25.07 14.33 -29.40
CA THR A 32 25.87 14.69 -30.59
C THR A 32 25.69 13.69 -31.73
N GLY A 33 25.82 14.19 -32.97
CA GLY A 33 25.65 13.41 -34.20
C GLY A 33 26.94 13.22 -34.98
N GLY A 34 27.12 12.01 -35.55
CA GLY A 34 28.18 11.66 -36.48
C GLY A 34 29.38 10.95 -35.82
N PRO A 35 30.04 9.99 -36.51
CA PRO A 35 31.01 9.08 -35.90
C PRO A 35 32.24 9.77 -35.28
N ALA A 36 32.76 10.84 -35.90
CA ALA A 36 33.87 11.61 -35.35
C ALA A 36 33.48 12.42 -34.09
N VAL A 37 32.19 12.74 -33.94
CA VAL A 37 31.69 13.46 -32.75
C VAL A 37 31.31 12.46 -31.65
N THR A 38 30.85 11.26 -32.01
CA THR A 38 30.59 10.16 -31.06
C THR A 38 31.81 9.80 -30.23
N PHE A 39 33.00 9.60 -30.84
CA PHE A 39 34.23 9.30 -30.10
C PHE A 39 34.61 10.43 -29.11
N ASN A 40 34.50 11.69 -29.53
CA ASN A 40 34.81 12.81 -28.66
C ASN A 40 33.80 12.95 -27.50
N SER A 41 32.53 12.65 -27.76
CA SER A 41 31.46 12.70 -26.77
C SER A 41 31.55 11.56 -25.77
N LEU A 42 31.93 10.37 -26.23
CA LEU A 42 32.25 9.22 -25.38
C LEU A 42 33.41 9.60 -24.44
N ALA A 43 34.54 10.08 -24.98
CA ALA A 43 35.69 10.50 -24.19
C ALA A 43 35.37 11.65 -23.21
N ALA A 44 34.49 12.58 -23.59
CA ALA A 44 34.01 13.63 -22.69
C ALA A 44 33.18 13.06 -21.53
N PHE A 45 32.35 12.06 -21.79
CA PHE A 45 31.58 11.38 -20.75
C PHE A 45 32.49 10.56 -19.83
N GLU A 46 33.46 9.82 -20.36
CA GLU A 46 34.48 9.09 -19.60
C GLU A 46 35.21 10.03 -18.64
N ALA A 47 35.71 11.15 -19.15
CA ALA A 47 36.41 12.16 -18.34
C ALA A 47 35.51 12.71 -17.22
N ALA A 48 34.23 12.98 -17.52
CA ALA A 48 33.28 13.50 -16.53
C ALA A 48 32.85 12.45 -15.49
N ALA A 49 32.82 11.17 -15.85
CA ALA A 49 32.55 10.06 -14.94
C ALA A 49 33.71 9.77 -13.98
N GLY A 50 34.92 10.26 -14.29
CA GLY A 50 36.11 10.16 -13.43
C GLY A 50 37.36 9.70 -14.17
N GLY A 51 37.27 9.45 -15.48
CA GLY A 51 38.40 9.20 -16.39
C GLY A 51 39.08 7.83 -16.29
N ALA A 52 38.89 7.10 -15.20
CA ALA A 52 39.41 5.74 -15.03
C ALA A 52 38.36 4.69 -15.41
N ASP A 53 38.72 3.77 -16.31
CA ASP A 53 37.93 2.56 -16.57
C ASP A 53 38.26 1.48 -15.54
N ASN A 54 37.26 1.08 -14.76
CA ASN A 54 37.38 0.09 -13.70
C ASN A 54 37.20 -1.36 -14.20
N GLY A 55 36.83 -1.52 -15.48
CA GLY A 55 36.60 -2.80 -16.12
C GLY A 55 35.56 -3.66 -15.39
N THR A 56 35.84 -4.96 -15.28
CA THR A 56 34.94 -5.99 -14.73
C THR A 56 35.31 -6.44 -13.32
N SER A 57 36.19 -5.70 -12.64
CA SER A 57 36.61 -6.04 -11.28
C SER A 57 35.42 -6.00 -10.33
N ALA A 58 35.24 -7.04 -9.52
CA ALA A 58 34.17 -7.09 -8.54
C ALA A 58 34.39 -6.08 -7.41
N GLY A 59 33.30 -5.52 -6.90
CA GLY A 59 33.33 -4.45 -5.90
C GLY A 59 33.51 -3.06 -6.51
N GLU A 60 33.19 -2.06 -5.72
CA GLU A 60 33.14 -0.66 -6.14
C GLU A 60 34.54 -0.01 -6.08
N ALA A 61 34.84 0.83 -7.06
CA ALA A 61 36.11 1.56 -7.14
C ALA A 61 36.05 2.99 -6.55
N GLY A 62 34.86 3.45 -6.11
CA GLY A 62 34.64 4.77 -5.52
C GLY A 62 34.59 5.94 -6.51
N GLY A 63 35.00 5.75 -7.77
CA GLY A 63 34.91 6.73 -8.86
C GLY A 63 35.33 6.12 -10.20
N GLY A 64 35.26 6.90 -11.28
CA GLY A 64 35.54 6.40 -12.64
C GLY A 64 34.29 5.87 -13.34
N PHE A 65 34.48 4.97 -14.30
CA PHE A 65 33.41 4.37 -15.07
C PHE A 65 33.68 2.90 -15.38
N ARG A 66 32.67 2.23 -15.94
CA ARG A 66 32.73 0.88 -16.48
C ARG A 66 32.20 0.90 -17.89
N HIS A 67 32.93 0.25 -18.79
CA HIS A 67 32.62 0.23 -20.22
C HIS A 67 32.24 -1.17 -20.67
N ALA A 68 30.97 -1.36 -21.03
CA ALA A 68 30.46 -2.60 -21.61
C ALA A 68 30.34 -2.48 -23.13
N THR A 69 31.18 -3.22 -23.86
CA THR A 69 31.22 -3.22 -25.33
C THR A 69 30.41 -4.37 -25.96
N TRP A 70 29.91 -5.32 -25.16
CA TRP A 70 29.13 -6.49 -25.61
C TRP A 70 29.88 -7.50 -26.50
N ASP A 71 31.12 -7.19 -26.87
CA ASP A 71 31.92 -7.93 -27.84
C ASP A 71 32.38 -9.31 -27.38
N ASP A 72 32.53 -9.51 -26.07
CA ASP A 72 32.94 -10.79 -25.48
C ASP A 72 31.76 -11.77 -25.28
N ILE A 73 30.56 -11.42 -25.72
CA ILE A 73 29.38 -12.28 -25.62
C ILE A 73 29.31 -13.20 -26.84
N SER A 74 29.30 -14.51 -26.60
CA SER A 74 29.18 -15.48 -27.68
C SER A 74 27.75 -15.53 -28.22
N VAL A 75 27.61 -15.36 -29.54
CA VAL A 75 26.30 -15.33 -30.24
C VAL A 75 25.80 -16.70 -30.72
N ASP A 76 26.51 -17.77 -30.35
CA ASP A 76 26.12 -19.16 -30.63
C ASP A 76 25.30 -19.81 -29.50
N GLY A 77 25.04 -19.06 -28.42
CA GLY A 77 24.32 -19.54 -27.23
C GLY A 77 25.18 -20.27 -26.20
N SER A 78 26.51 -20.26 -26.36
CA SER A 78 27.43 -20.82 -25.36
C SER A 78 27.68 -19.89 -24.16
N ASP A 79 27.31 -18.61 -24.27
CA ASP A 79 27.43 -17.66 -23.16
C ASP A 79 26.48 -18.06 -22.00
N PRO A 80 26.92 -18.06 -20.74
CA PRO A 80 26.15 -18.61 -19.63
C PRO A 80 24.75 -17.99 -19.49
N GLY A 81 23.72 -18.84 -19.47
CA GLY A 81 22.33 -18.41 -19.34
C GLY A 81 21.75 -17.71 -20.58
N SER A 82 22.51 -17.61 -21.67
CA SER A 82 22.01 -17.11 -22.95
C SER A 82 21.18 -18.16 -23.69
N ILE A 83 20.29 -17.70 -24.56
CA ILE A 83 19.46 -18.54 -25.43
C ILE A 83 19.77 -18.17 -26.88
N ALA A 84 20.27 -19.13 -27.66
CA ALA A 84 20.49 -18.94 -29.09
C ALA A 84 19.16 -18.73 -29.82
N ILE A 85 19.10 -17.66 -30.61
CA ILE A 85 17.98 -17.38 -31.50
C ILE A 85 18.26 -18.06 -32.86
N PRO A 86 17.24 -18.62 -33.55
CA PRO A 86 17.43 -19.28 -34.83
C PRO A 86 18.27 -18.46 -35.81
N GLY A 87 19.30 -19.09 -36.40
CA GLY A 87 20.28 -18.45 -37.27
C GLY A 87 21.69 -18.38 -36.67
N GLY A 88 21.84 -18.53 -35.35
CA GLY A 88 23.15 -18.65 -34.67
C GLY A 88 24.04 -17.41 -34.76
N ARG A 89 23.43 -16.24 -35.01
CA ARG A 89 24.10 -14.94 -35.07
C ARG A 89 23.57 -13.95 -34.04
N THR A 90 22.55 -14.36 -33.27
CA THR A 90 21.87 -13.54 -32.28
C THR A 90 21.54 -14.41 -31.06
N VAL A 91 21.72 -13.89 -29.86
CA VAL A 91 21.38 -14.55 -28.59
C VAL A 91 20.54 -13.62 -27.73
N ALA A 92 19.53 -14.16 -27.05
CA ALA A 92 18.96 -13.50 -25.88
C ALA A 92 19.91 -13.73 -24.69
N VAL A 93 20.36 -12.67 -24.03
CA VAL A 93 21.37 -12.77 -22.97
C VAL A 93 20.72 -12.94 -21.60
N ALA A 94 21.46 -13.55 -20.66
CA ALA A 94 20.99 -13.66 -19.29
C ALA A 94 20.85 -12.27 -18.63
N PRO A 95 19.82 -12.04 -17.80
CA PRO A 95 19.68 -10.81 -17.00
C PRO A 95 20.96 -10.41 -16.27
N SER A 96 21.66 -11.40 -15.71
CA SER A 96 22.87 -11.18 -14.92
C SER A 96 24.15 -10.94 -15.74
N ARG A 97 24.08 -10.91 -17.08
CA ARG A 97 25.29 -10.95 -17.92
C ARG A 97 26.20 -9.73 -17.75
N LEU A 98 25.63 -8.56 -17.47
CA LEU A 98 26.38 -7.32 -17.26
C LEU A 98 26.63 -6.98 -15.77
N GLN A 99 26.39 -7.91 -14.84
CA GLN A 99 26.60 -7.66 -13.41
C GLN A 99 28.03 -7.20 -13.10
N ALA A 100 29.02 -7.68 -13.85
CA ALA A 100 30.43 -7.30 -13.64
C ALA A 100 30.71 -5.83 -14.01
N TRP A 101 29.86 -5.23 -14.84
CA TRP A 101 29.87 -3.81 -15.17
C TRP A 101 28.90 -3.00 -14.28
N GLY A 102 28.18 -3.64 -13.36
CA GLY A 102 27.21 -2.99 -12.48
C GLY A 102 25.80 -2.83 -13.05
N ILE A 103 25.43 -3.66 -14.02
CA ILE A 103 24.11 -3.63 -14.68
C ILE A 103 23.44 -5.00 -14.61
N GLU A 104 22.21 -5.05 -14.10
CA GLU A 104 21.29 -6.16 -14.32
C GLU A 104 20.38 -5.80 -15.51
N LEU A 105 20.30 -6.69 -16.49
CA LEU A 105 19.51 -6.51 -17.70
C LEU A 105 18.05 -6.96 -17.47
N GLY A 106 17.12 -6.29 -18.14
CA GLY A 106 15.77 -6.81 -18.33
C GLY A 106 15.74 -8.15 -19.09
N SER A 107 14.57 -8.80 -19.12
CA SER A 107 14.40 -10.14 -19.70
C SER A 107 14.59 -10.23 -21.21
N ASP A 108 14.44 -9.11 -21.92
CA ASP A 108 14.27 -9.11 -23.36
C ASP A 108 15.41 -8.37 -24.09
N ILE A 109 16.65 -8.63 -23.68
CA ILE A 109 17.85 -8.08 -24.33
C ILE A 109 18.52 -9.13 -25.20
N ALA A 110 18.82 -8.77 -26.44
CA ALA A 110 19.56 -9.60 -27.37
C ALA A 110 20.87 -8.95 -27.81
N VAL A 111 21.85 -9.79 -28.13
CA VAL A 111 23.15 -9.42 -28.71
C VAL A 111 23.29 -10.11 -30.05
N SER A 112 23.78 -9.40 -31.06
CA SER A 112 23.95 -9.90 -32.41
C SER A 112 25.34 -9.57 -32.97
N GLY A 113 25.95 -10.56 -33.62
CA GLY A 113 27.24 -10.43 -34.31
C GLY A 113 27.11 -10.20 -35.82
N ASP A 114 25.88 -10.09 -36.35
CA ASP A 114 25.61 -9.75 -37.75
C ASP A 114 24.74 -8.49 -37.92
N GLY A 115 24.64 -7.69 -36.86
CA GLY A 115 23.86 -6.46 -36.86
C GLY A 115 22.34 -6.71 -36.95
N PHE A 116 21.87 -7.82 -36.38
CA PHE A 116 20.50 -8.34 -36.39
C PHE A 116 19.95 -8.74 -37.77
N GLN A 117 20.82 -8.87 -38.79
CA GLN A 117 20.41 -9.24 -40.15
C GLN A 117 19.72 -10.60 -40.22
N SER A 118 20.13 -11.56 -39.38
CA SER A 118 19.51 -12.90 -39.33
C SER A 118 18.07 -12.89 -38.84
N VAL A 119 17.65 -11.88 -38.08
CA VAL A 119 16.33 -11.83 -37.43
C VAL A 119 15.43 -10.73 -37.99
N ASN A 120 16.01 -9.70 -38.62
CA ASN A 120 15.29 -8.66 -39.34
C ASN A 120 16.13 -8.18 -40.54
N SER A 121 15.64 -8.42 -41.75
CA SER A 121 16.35 -8.04 -42.98
C SER A 121 16.45 -6.52 -43.21
N ASN A 122 15.75 -5.70 -42.42
CA ASN A 122 15.91 -4.24 -42.45
C ASN A 122 16.96 -3.76 -41.44
N ALA A 123 17.42 -4.62 -40.54
CA ALA A 123 18.46 -4.31 -39.57
C ALA A 123 19.83 -4.50 -40.24
N HIS A 124 20.60 -3.42 -40.34
CA HIS A 124 21.94 -3.41 -40.92
C HIS A 124 22.85 -2.52 -40.08
N PHE A 125 23.11 -2.93 -38.85
CA PHE A 125 23.95 -2.15 -37.95
C PHE A 125 25.43 -2.44 -38.19
N THR A 126 26.23 -1.38 -38.30
CA THR A 126 27.69 -1.48 -38.22
C THR A 126 28.08 -1.20 -36.77
N PRO A 127 28.72 -2.14 -36.06
CA PRO A 127 29.19 -1.89 -34.70
C PRO A 127 30.13 -0.69 -34.67
N PHE A 128 29.97 0.15 -33.65
CA PHE A 128 30.92 1.21 -33.31
C PHE A 128 32.19 0.59 -32.72
N SER A 129 32.04 -0.35 -31.78
CA SER A 129 33.08 -1.28 -31.31
C SER A 129 32.75 -2.68 -31.83
N PRO A 130 33.57 -3.27 -32.72
CA PRO A 130 33.28 -4.59 -33.27
C PRO A 130 33.63 -5.73 -32.28
N PRO A 131 32.91 -6.88 -32.34
CA PRO A 131 32.00 -7.27 -33.42
C PRO A 131 30.49 -7.13 -33.15
N ASN A 132 30.06 -6.88 -31.91
CA ASN A 132 28.67 -7.11 -31.52
C ASN A 132 27.85 -5.81 -31.40
N VAL A 133 26.53 -5.94 -31.47
CA VAL A 133 25.57 -4.88 -31.13
C VAL A 133 24.45 -5.46 -30.27
N TRP A 134 23.72 -4.61 -29.55
CA TRP A 134 22.60 -5.05 -28.71
C TRP A 134 21.30 -4.32 -29.01
N GLY A 135 20.19 -4.92 -28.58
CA GLY A 135 18.88 -4.29 -28.65
C GLY A 135 17.79 -5.15 -28.02
N PRO A 136 16.64 -4.54 -27.65
CA PRO A 136 15.51 -5.27 -27.11
C PRO A 136 14.78 -6.05 -28.20
N PHE A 137 14.19 -7.16 -27.81
CA PHE A 137 13.24 -7.94 -28.62
C PHE A 137 11.90 -8.04 -27.88
N ASN A 138 10.80 -8.35 -28.57
CA ASN A 138 9.44 -8.34 -27.99
C ASN A 138 8.99 -6.98 -27.39
N SER A 139 9.84 -5.95 -27.46
CA SER A 139 9.70 -4.66 -26.80
C SER A 139 10.52 -3.61 -27.56
N GLY A 140 10.04 -2.36 -27.53
CA GLY A 140 10.82 -1.20 -28.00
C GLY A 140 11.72 -0.60 -26.93
N THR A 141 11.73 -1.16 -25.72
CA THR A 141 12.47 -0.64 -24.57
C THR A 141 13.39 -1.68 -23.94
N ALA A 142 14.58 -1.24 -23.54
CA ALA A 142 15.51 -1.99 -22.72
C ALA A 142 15.56 -1.39 -21.30
N GLU A 143 15.55 -2.24 -20.29
CA GLU A 143 15.65 -1.84 -18.88
C GLU A 143 17.00 -2.31 -18.33
N PHE A 144 17.69 -1.39 -17.63
CA PHE A 144 18.99 -1.59 -17.00
C PHE A 144 18.89 -1.17 -15.54
N ASP A 145 18.88 -2.14 -14.64
CA ASP A 145 18.91 -1.90 -13.21
C ASP A 145 20.37 -1.79 -12.74
N ILE A 146 20.64 -0.81 -11.88
CA ILE A 146 21.99 -0.54 -11.39
C ILE A 146 22.26 -1.38 -10.16
N VAL A 147 23.33 -2.16 -10.23
CA VAL A 147 23.70 -3.14 -9.19
C VAL A 147 25.18 -3.02 -8.83
N ALA A 148 25.53 -3.52 -7.65
CA ALA A 148 26.92 -3.59 -7.23
C ALA A 148 27.70 -4.50 -8.20
N PRO A 149 28.86 -4.06 -8.71
CA PRO A 149 29.67 -4.86 -9.62
C PRO A 149 30.04 -6.22 -9.02
N ALA A 150 29.57 -7.29 -9.66
CA ALA A 150 29.72 -8.65 -9.17
C ALA A 150 29.81 -9.66 -10.32
N GLY A 151 30.27 -10.88 -10.02
CA GLY A 151 30.33 -11.95 -11.03
C GLY A 151 28.93 -12.32 -11.53
N GLN A 152 28.83 -12.73 -12.80
CA GLN A 152 27.58 -13.17 -13.41
C GLN A 152 26.89 -14.27 -12.58
N GLY A 153 25.58 -14.17 -12.45
CA GLY A 153 24.73 -15.15 -11.75
C GLY A 153 24.74 -14.99 -10.23
N THR A 154 25.39 -13.95 -9.71
CA THR A 154 25.26 -13.58 -8.29
C THR A 154 23.92 -12.91 -8.03
N THR A 155 23.45 -12.93 -6.79
CA THR A 155 22.25 -12.18 -6.42
C THR A 155 22.54 -10.69 -6.56
N ALA A 156 21.84 -10.03 -7.47
CA ALA A 156 21.91 -8.59 -7.68
C ALA A 156 21.74 -7.84 -6.35
N THR A 157 22.73 -7.02 -6.01
CA THR A 157 22.67 -6.10 -4.87
C THR A 157 22.37 -4.71 -5.42
N PRO A 158 21.24 -4.06 -5.05
CA PRO A 158 20.88 -2.75 -5.57
C PRO A 158 21.94 -1.69 -5.27
N SER A 159 22.27 -0.90 -6.29
CA SER A 159 23.24 0.20 -6.22
C SER A 159 22.71 1.43 -6.95
N GLN A 160 23.47 2.52 -6.89
CA GLN A 160 23.19 3.76 -7.59
C GLN A 160 24.38 4.19 -8.43
N THR A 161 24.14 4.87 -9.55
CA THR A 161 25.19 5.47 -10.39
C THR A 161 24.95 6.95 -10.57
N ARG A 162 26.02 7.70 -10.85
CA ARG A 162 25.92 9.08 -11.32
C ARG A 162 25.29 9.17 -12.69
N GLY A 163 25.30 8.12 -13.49
CA GLY A 163 24.68 8.16 -14.81
C GLY A 163 25.20 7.10 -15.76
N LEU A 164 24.62 7.10 -16.95
CA LEU A 164 24.90 6.13 -17.99
C LEU A 164 24.84 6.82 -19.36
N GLY A 165 25.77 6.47 -20.24
CA GLY A 165 25.78 6.88 -21.64
C GLY A 165 25.75 5.68 -22.58
N ILE A 166 25.17 5.86 -23.77
CA ILE A 166 25.00 4.81 -24.77
C ILE A 166 25.41 5.34 -26.15
N VAL A 167 26.12 4.51 -26.90
CA VAL A 167 26.27 4.66 -28.34
C VAL A 167 25.07 4.05 -29.04
N PHE A 168 24.34 4.87 -29.80
CA PHE A 168 23.18 4.47 -30.58
C PHE A 168 23.54 4.31 -32.05
N LEU A 169 23.01 3.25 -32.66
CA LEU A 169 23.14 2.94 -34.08
C LEU A 169 21.80 3.17 -34.78
N ASN A 170 21.82 3.97 -35.84
CA ASN A 170 20.64 4.42 -36.58
C ASN A 170 19.61 5.19 -35.73
N ALA A 171 20.09 6.02 -34.79
CA ALA A 171 19.24 6.81 -33.90
C ALA A 171 18.22 7.68 -34.67
N GLY A 172 16.98 7.66 -34.20
CA GLY A 172 15.87 8.44 -34.76
C GLY A 172 14.54 8.16 -34.04
N GLY A 173 13.46 8.83 -34.45
CA GLY A 173 12.13 8.61 -33.86
C GLY A 173 12.06 8.93 -32.36
N SER A 174 11.45 8.05 -31.57
CA SER A 174 11.29 8.15 -30.11
C SER A 174 12.51 7.63 -29.31
N THR A 175 13.68 7.53 -29.94
CA THR A 175 14.89 7.05 -29.25
C THR A 175 15.29 7.98 -28.12
N GLN A 176 15.43 7.44 -26.91
CA GLN A 176 15.84 8.21 -25.72
C GLN A 176 16.32 7.31 -24.59
N ILE A 177 17.05 7.89 -23.65
CA ILE A 177 17.38 7.32 -22.34
C ILE A 177 16.57 8.07 -21.28
N GLN A 178 15.95 7.33 -20.36
CA GLN A 178 15.29 7.86 -19.17
C GLN A 178 15.96 7.30 -17.91
N TYR A 179 16.22 8.16 -16.94
CA TYR A 179 16.94 7.84 -15.70
C TYR A 179 15.98 7.91 -14.52
N TYR A 180 15.99 6.88 -13.67
CA TYR A 180 15.09 6.75 -12.54
C TYR A 180 15.83 6.51 -11.23
N ASN A 181 15.26 7.01 -10.14
CA ASN A 181 15.53 6.55 -8.77
C ASN A 181 14.25 5.87 -8.25
N GLY A 182 14.28 4.54 -8.14
CA GLY A 182 13.07 3.74 -8.00
C GLY A 182 12.09 4.02 -9.15
N ASP A 183 10.93 4.58 -8.81
CA ASP A 183 9.88 4.97 -9.76
C ASP A 183 9.89 6.47 -10.11
N ILE A 184 10.81 7.25 -9.54
CA ILE A 184 10.91 8.70 -9.80
C ILE A 184 11.76 8.93 -11.04
N LEU A 185 11.19 9.54 -12.08
CA LEU A 185 11.93 10.00 -13.26
C LEU A 185 12.81 11.20 -12.88
N LEU A 186 14.12 11.04 -13.00
CA LEU A 186 15.12 12.07 -12.71
C LEU A 186 15.35 12.98 -13.91
N GLY A 187 15.37 12.41 -15.11
CA GLY A 187 15.62 13.13 -16.37
C GLY A 187 15.63 12.21 -17.58
N SER A 188 15.72 12.80 -18.76
CA SER A 188 15.85 12.07 -20.02
C SER A 188 16.76 12.78 -21.02
N VAL A 189 17.35 12.02 -21.94
CA VAL A 189 18.19 12.54 -23.03
C VAL A 189 17.92 11.75 -24.30
N ALA A 190 17.86 12.45 -25.44
CA ALA A 190 17.74 11.83 -26.76
C ALA A 190 19.06 11.97 -27.52
N PRO A 191 19.53 10.93 -28.23
CA PRO A 191 20.64 11.07 -29.16
C PRO A 191 20.26 11.95 -30.35
N SER A 192 21.27 12.55 -30.98
CA SER A 192 21.07 13.19 -32.29
C SER A 192 20.73 12.13 -33.34
N PRO A 193 19.74 12.35 -34.23
CA PRO A 193 19.44 11.39 -35.28
C PRO A 193 20.65 11.14 -36.19
N GLY A 194 20.91 9.88 -36.56
CA GLY A 194 22.03 9.52 -37.43
C GLY A 194 22.45 8.06 -37.34
N THR A 195 23.40 7.67 -38.19
CA THR A 195 23.90 6.28 -38.25
C THR A 195 24.62 5.85 -36.98
N THR A 196 25.35 6.77 -36.33
CA THR A 196 26.01 6.57 -35.05
C THR A 196 25.96 7.87 -34.27
N SER A 197 25.60 7.79 -33.00
CA SER A 197 25.46 8.94 -32.09
C SER A 197 25.68 8.52 -30.65
N PHE A 198 26.05 9.45 -29.78
CA PHE A 198 26.15 9.20 -28.34
C PHE A 198 25.11 10.06 -27.61
N ALA A 199 24.52 9.51 -26.55
CA ALA A 199 23.77 10.26 -25.57
C ALA A 199 23.96 9.69 -24.17
N GLY A 200 24.02 10.57 -23.19
CA GLY A 200 24.13 10.22 -21.78
C GLY A 200 23.86 11.45 -20.91
N LEU A 201 23.36 11.21 -19.70
CA LEU A 201 23.32 12.17 -18.61
C LEU A 201 24.25 11.70 -17.50
N LEU A 202 24.92 12.67 -16.89
CA LEU A 202 25.67 12.47 -15.67
C LEU A 202 25.14 13.45 -14.62
N PHE A 203 24.78 12.90 -13.46
CA PHE A 203 24.37 13.60 -12.27
C PHE A 203 25.59 13.87 -11.39
N PRO A 204 25.51 14.87 -10.50
CA PRO A 204 26.56 15.13 -9.52
C PRO A 204 26.85 13.90 -8.62
N ASP A 205 25.80 13.26 -8.12
CA ASP A 205 25.86 12.16 -7.17
C ASP A 205 25.25 10.88 -7.71
N PRO A 206 25.60 9.71 -7.14
CA PRO A 206 24.97 8.46 -7.51
C PRO A 206 23.52 8.43 -7.04
N VAL A 207 22.60 8.67 -7.97
CA VAL A 207 21.15 8.77 -7.70
C VAL A 207 20.32 7.90 -8.65
N VAL A 208 20.91 7.45 -9.76
CA VAL A 208 20.22 6.62 -10.75
C VAL A 208 20.27 5.17 -10.28
N THR A 209 19.12 4.57 -10.02
CA THR A 209 19.00 3.14 -9.69
C THR A 209 18.57 2.31 -10.90
N ARG A 210 17.96 2.95 -11.91
CA ARG A 210 17.42 2.30 -13.09
C ARG A 210 17.47 3.21 -14.30
N VAL A 211 17.76 2.63 -15.46
CA VAL A 211 17.71 3.29 -16.76
C VAL A 211 16.75 2.55 -17.68
N VAL A 212 15.86 3.27 -18.34
CA VAL A 212 14.99 2.74 -19.40
C VAL A 212 15.37 3.40 -20.72
N VAL A 213 15.76 2.58 -21.70
CA VAL A 213 16.18 3.01 -23.02
C VAL A 213 15.09 2.66 -24.01
N THR A 214 14.55 3.66 -24.70
CA THR A 214 13.66 3.44 -25.85
C THR A 214 14.50 3.46 -27.12
N LEU A 215 14.37 2.43 -27.96
CA LEU A 215 15.08 2.32 -29.23
C LEU A 215 14.09 2.40 -30.40
N GLY A 216 14.08 3.55 -31.07
CA GLY A 216 13.17 3.81 -32.19
C GLY A 216 11.68 3.79 -31.79
N GLY A 217 10.82 3.51 -32.77
CA GLY A 217 9.37 3.48 -32.61
C GLY A 217 8.75 2.07 -32.47
N GLY A 218 9.57 1.03 -32.35
CA GLY A 218 9.13 -0.36 -32.27
C GLY A 218 10.30 -1.34 -32.12
N GLU A 219 10.00 -2.59 -31.78
CA GLU A 219 10.98 -3.66 -31.56
C GLU A 219 11.85 -3.96 -32.80
N ILE A 220 13.06 -4.47 -32.59
CA ILE A 220 13.91 -4.93 -33.69
C ILE A 220 13.34 -6.22 -34.30
N PHE A 221 12.89 -7.14 -33.45
CA PHE A 221 12.24 -8.40 -33.81
C PHE A 221 11.43 -8.94 -32.63
N GLY A 222 10.49 -9.84 -32.91
CA GLY A 222 9.78 -10.64 -31.92
C GLY A 222 10.28 -12.09 -31.91
N TYR A 223 10.29 -12.71 -30.73
CA TYR A 223 10.66 -14.11 -30.52
C TYR A 223 9.82 -14.77 -29.42
N ASP A 224 9.11 -15.85 -29.77
CA ASP A 224 8.21 -16.58 -28.86
C ASP A 224 8.83 -17.83 -28.21
N GLY A 225 10.15 -18.01 -28.36
CA GLY A 225 10.86 -19.23 -27.98
C GLY A 225 11.00 -20.25 -29.11
N SER A 226 10.35 -20.03 -30.25
CA SER A 226 10.41 -20.93 -31.41
C SER A 226 10.50 -20.21 -32.75
N THR A 227 9.75 -19.13 -32.93
CA THR A 227 9.63 -18.40 -34.19
C THR A 227 10.15 -16.97 -34.04
N VAL A 228 10.83 -16.49 -35.09
CA VAL A 228 11.32 -15.12 -35.20
C VAL A 228 10.42 -14.35 -36.17
N THR A 229 9.94 -13.19 -35.73
CA THR A 229 9.18 -12.26 -36.57
C THR A 229 9.97 -10.95 -36.71
N ALA A 230 10.23 -10.51 -37.94
CA ALA A 230 10.91 -9.24 -38.16
C ALA A 230 10.06 -8.07 -37.63
N GLY A 231 10.70 -7.15 -36.91
CA GLY A 231 10.05 -5.99 -36.30
C GLY A 231 10.08 -4.75 -37.19
N SER A 232 10.53 -3.64 -36.61
CA SER A 232 10.59 -2.32 -37.24
C SER A 232 11.34 -2.33 -38.58
N VAL A 233 10.85 -1.54 -39.54
CA VAL A 233 11.50 -1.29 -40.84
C VAL A 233 12.60 -0.22 -40.75
N THR A 234 12.66 0.53 -39.65
CA THR A 234 13.73 1.46 -39.30
C THR A 234 14.19 1.15 -37.88
N PRO A 235 14.83 -0.02 -37.67
CA PRO A 235 15.22 -0.44 -36.34
C PRO A 235 16.39 0.44 -35.83
N VAL A 236 16.47 0.56 -34.51
CA VAL A 236 17.55 1.25 -33.79
C VAL A 236 18.17 0.24 -32.84
N ALA A 237 19.50 0.24 -32.73
CA ALA A 237 20.24 -0.63 -31.81
C ALA A 237 21.16 0.21 -30.93
N GLY A 238 21.64 -0.39 -29.86
CA GLY A 238 22.72 0.15 -29.05
C GLY A 238 24.02 -0.62 -29.31
N ASP A 239 25.12 -0.03 -28.86
CA ASP A 239 26.43 -0.66 -28.80
C ASP A 239 27.06 -0.37 -27.43
N ASP A 240 28.23 0.25 -27.37
CA ASP A 240 28.88 0.66 -26.13
C ASP A 240 27.96 1.33 -25.11
N ILE A 241 28.06 0.83 -23.87
CA ILE A 241 27.50 1.45 -22.67
C ILE A 241 28.63 1.89 -21.74
N LEU A 242 28.58 3.16 -21.33
CA LEU A 242 29.39 3.70 -20.25
C LEU A 242 28.53 3.91 -19.02
N LEU A 243 28.87 3.23 -17.93
CA LEU A 243 28.24 3.41 -16.63
C LEU A 243 29.22 4.15 -15.72
N ALA A 244 28.85 5.30 -15.17
CA ALA A 244 29.67 5.90 -14.11
C ALA A 244 29.72 4.94 -12.91
N GLU A 245 30.85 4.85 -12.22
CA GLU A 245 31.08 3.80 -11.22
C GLU A 245 29.91 3.68 -10.23
N PRO A 246 29.31 2.49 -10.08
CA PRO A 246 28.26 2.28 -9.11
C PRO A 246 28.78 2.52 -7.68
N ALA A 247 27.91 3.07 -6.86
CA ALA A 247 28.08 3.24 -5.43
C ALA A 247 26.96 2.50 -4.69
N PRO A 248 27.12 2.24 -3.38
CA PRO A 248 26.08 1.57 -2.61
C PRO A 248 24.83 2.43 -2.62
N ALA A 249 23.67 1.81 -2.83
CA ALA A 249 22.42 2.55 -2.72
C ALA A 249 22.31 3.14 -1.30
N ARG A 250 22.17 4.46 -1.22
CA ARG A 250 22.00 5.13 0.07
C ARG A 250 20.62 4.76 0.62
N ALA A 251 20.58 4.34 1.89
CA ALA A 251 19.31 4.05 2.54
C ALA A 251 18.42 5.30 2.52
N PRO A 252 17.15 5.20 2.08
CA PRO A 252 16.26 6.35 2.02
C PRO A 252 15.98 6.86 3.42
N VAL A 253 15.84 8.17 3.55
CA VAL A 253 15.42 8.81 4.80
C VAL A 253 13.95 8.44 5.01
N LYS A 254 13.65 7.77 6.14
CA LYS A 254 12.27 7.46 6.49
C LYS A 254 11.66 8.62 7.29
N ALA A 255 10.52 9.10 6.83
CA ALA A 255 9.74 10.16 7.46
C ALA A 255 8.29 9.72 7.69
N THR A 256 7.54 10.51 8.45
CA THR A 256 6.10 10.33 8.63
C THR A 256 5.42 11.63 8.24
N ALA A 257 4.34 11.55 7.45
CA ALA A 257 3.65 12.73 6.96
C ALA A 257 3.27 13.64 8.14
N GLY A 258 3.54 14.94 8.05
CA GLY A 258 3.29 15.99 9.05
C GLY A 258 4.16 15.92 10.32
N VAL A 259 5.16 15.06 10.37
CA VAL A 259 6.17 14.99 11.45
C VAL A 259 7.48 15.58 10.93
N PRO A 260 8.08 16.57 11.63
CA PRO A 260 9.40 17.06 11.27
C PRO A 260 10.44 15.93 11.30
N VAL A 261 11.16 15.75 10.20
CA VAL A 261 12.32 14.87 10.08
C VAL A 261 13.59 15.71 10.05
N GLY A 262 14.50 15.42 10.97
CA GLY A 262 15.88 15.91 10.93
C GLY A 262 16.74 14.87 10.23
N ALA A 263 17.26 15.19 9.05
CA ALA A 263 17.95 14.24 8.20
C ALA A 263 19.37 14.69 7.90
N VAL A 264 20.28 13.71 7.81
CA VAL A 264 21.56 13.89 7.11
C VAL A 264 21.29 13.67 5.63
N LEU A 265 21.45 14.72 4.83
CA LEU A 265 21.10 14.74 3.41
C LEU A 265 22.33 14.71 2.51
N ASP A 266 23.50 15.06 3.03
CA ASP A 266 24.72 15.02 2.24
C ASP A 266 25.96 14.85 3.12
N THR A 267 26.99 14.27 2.53
CA THR A 267 28.34 14.17 3.06
C THR A 267 29.33 14.44 1.93
N PHE A 268 30.10 15.52 2.04
CA PHE A 268 31.11 15.88 1.05
C PHE A 268 32.46 16.12 1.73
N THR A 269 33.53 16.24 0.96
CA THR A 269 34.86 16.63 1.45
C THR A 269 35.28 17.92 0.77
N GLU A 270 35.88 18.83 1.53
CA GLU A 270 36.45 20.05 0.98
C GLU A 270 37.86 20.25 1.55
N SER A 271 38.82 20.38 0.64
CA SER A 271 40.25 20.44 0.94
C SER A 271 40.71 21.82 1.37
N SER A 272 40.01 22.88 0.96
CA SER A 272 40.27 24.27 1.33
C SER A 272 38.99 25.01 1.72
N PRO A 273 38.34 24.66 2.85
CA PRO A 273 37.09 25.28 3.22
C PRO A 273 37.34 26.72 3.65
N GLY A 274 36.99 27.67 2.78
CA GLY A 274 36.87 29.07 3.16
C GLY A 274 35.75 29.29 4.18
N SER A 275 35.68 30.49 4.77
CA SER A 275 34.52 30.89 5.58
C SER A 275 33.40 31.37 4.65
N GLY A 276 32.58 30.45 4.13
CA GLY A 276 31.53 30.84 3.19
C GLY A 276 30.55 29.79 2.72
N LEU A 277 30.66 28.53 3.15
CA LEU A 277 29.76 27.48 2.65
C LEU A 277 28.31 27.75 3.06
N VAL A 278 27.41 27.77 2.06
CA VAL A 278 25.96 27.89 2.26
C VAL A 278 25.27 26.68 1.65
N ALA A 279 24.47 25.98 2.45
CA ALA A 279 23.63 24.89 1.96
C ALA A 279 22.18 25.37 1.79
N THR A 280 21.58 25.04 0.65
CA THR A 280 20.14 25.14 0.41
C THR A 280 19.60 23.74 0.14
N ILE A 281 18.44 23.42 0.69
CA ILE A 281 17.75 22.14 0.51
C ILE A 281 16.41 22.42 -0.17
N ASP A 282 16.20 21.79 -1.32
CA ASP A 282 14.89 21.66 -1.98
C ASP A 282 14.34 20.28 -1.65
N TRP A 283 13.22 20.20 -0.94
CA TRP A 283 12.71 18.94 -0.40
C TRP A 283 11.93 18.10 -1.43
N GLY A 284 11.73 18.62 -2.65
CA GLY A 284 11.04 17.90 -3.72
C GLY A 284 9.51 17.94 -3.62
N ASP A 285 8.94 18.50 -2.54
CA ASP A 285 7.51 18.79 -2.38
C ASP A 285 7.16 20.28 -2.64
N GLY A 286 8.13 21.04 -3.15
CA GLY A 286 8.04 22.48 -3.41
C GLY A 286 8.54 23.37 -2.27
N ALA A 287 8.86 22.81 -1.10
CA ALA A 287 9.45 23.56 0.00
C ALA A 287 10.99 23.67 -0.14
N ARG A 288 11.54 24.80 0.31
CA ARG A 288 12.99 25.03 0.40
C ARG A 288 13.39 25.55 1.77
N THR A 289 14.50 25.05 2.30
CA THR A 289 15.07 25.49 3.57
C THR A 289 16.57 25.69 3.44
N ALA A 290 17.17 26.45 4.37
CA ALA A 290 18.62 26.42 4.54
C ALA A 290 19.03 25.07 5.15
N GLY A 291 20.16 24.53 4.71
CA GLY A 291 20.83 23.39 5.34
C GLY A 291 21.85 23.86 6.37
N THR A 292 22.09 23.04 7.38
CA THR A 292 23.17 23.24 8.35
C THR A 292 24.37 22.41 7.94
N ILE A 293 25.50 23.07 7.70
CA ILE A 293 26.76 22.41 7.38
C ILE A 293 27.57 22.25 8.66
N THR A 294 27.94 21.02 9.00
CA THR A 294 28.81 20.71 10.14
C THR A 294 30.07 20.01 9.69
N ARG A 295 31.20 20.34 10.32
CA ARG A 295 32.50 19.76 9.96
C ARG A 295 32.70 18.43 10.67
N GLY A 296 32.93 17.38 9.90
CA GLY A 296 33.28 16.04 10.35
C GLY A 296 34.79 15.82 10.48
N ALA A 297 35.18 14.58 10.78
CA ALA A 297 36.58 14.18 10.84
C ALA A 297 37.22 14.13 9.42
N GLY A 298 38.54 14.32 9.35
CA GLY A 298 39.30 14.11 8.11
C GLY A 298 39.00 15.09 6.95
N GLY A 299 38.40 16.26 7.23
CA GLY A 299 38.03 17.24 6.19
C GLY A 299 36.66 16.99 5.54
N SER A 300 35.88 16.04 6.07
CA SER A 300 34.49 15.83 5.66
C SER A 300 33.56 16.90 6.24
N PHE A 301 32.48 17.18 5.53
CA PHE A 301 31.37 18.03 5.91
C PHE A 301 30.07 17.26 5.77
N VAL A 302 29.13 17.53 6.67
CA VAL A 302 27.81 16.91 6.72
C VAL A 302 26.76 17.99 6.60
N VAL A 303 25.83 17.83 5.66
CA VAL A 303 24.67 18.72 5.51
C VAL A 303 23.45 18.07 6.16
N THR A 304 22.87 18.77 7.13
CA THR A 304 21.60 18.39 7.76
C THR A 304 20.51 19.40 7.49
N GLY A 305 19.26 18.96 7.56
CA GLY A 305 18.10 19.84 7.47
C GLY A 305 16.89 19.25 8.19
N ASP A 306 15.95 20.12 8.55
CA ASP A 306 14.68 19.77 9.16
C ASP A 306 13.51 20.14 8.23
N HIS A 307 12.59 19.20 8.00
CA HIS A 307 11.37 19.46 7.20
C HIS A 307 10.23 18.52 7.59
N ALA A 308 8.99 18.93 7.33
CA ALA A 308 7.80 18.12 7.56
C ALA A 308 6.98 17.98 6.28
N TYR A 309 7.11 16.84 5.62
CA TYR A 309 6.33 16.51 4.43
C TYR A 309 4.85 16.39 4.74
N ALA A 310 3.98 17.12 4.04
CA ALA A 310 2.55 17.12 4.34
C ALA A 310 1.82 15.82 3.94
N GLN A 311 2.37 15.07 2.99
CA GLN A 311 1.71 13.92 2.36
C GLN A 311 2.62 12.69 2.34
N VAL A 312 1.99 11.52 2.34
CA VAL A 312 2.63 10.22 2.10
C VAL A 312 3.14 10.17 0.66
N GLY A 313 4.34 9.63 0.45
CA GLY A 313 4.95 9.52 -0.88
C GLY A 313 6.47 9.42 -0.82
N SER A 314 7.08 9.33 -1.99
CA SER A 314 8.54 9.38 -2.16
C SER A 314 8.93 10.73 -2.76
N PHE A 315 9.95 11.36 -2.17
CA PHE A 315 10.40 12.69 -2.53
C PHE A 315 11.93 12.72 -2.70
N MET A 316 12.40 13.50 -3.66
CA MET A 316 13.83 13.68 -3.90
C MET A 316 14.30 15.00 -3.30
N ALA A 317 14.98 14.94 -2.15
CA ALA A 317 15.57 16.13 -1.54
C ALA A 317 16.88 16.48 -2.25
N LYS A 318 16.96 17.64 -2.90
CA LYS A 318 18.15 18.18 -3.55
C LYS A 318 18.87 19.13 -2.61
N VAL A 319 20.10 18.81 -2.23
CA VAL A 319 21.00 19.72 -1.53
C VAL A 319 21.82 20.49 -2.56
N THR A 320 22.06 21.76 -2.29
CA THR A 320 22.96 22.62 -3.05
C THR A 320 23.90 23.28 -2.07
N VAL A 321 25.19 23.03 -2.21
CA VAL A 321 26.25 23.69 -1.45
C VAL A 321 26.96 24.68 -2.37
N GLU A 322 26.85 25.96 -2.01
CA GLU A 322 27.59 27.04 -2.65
C GLU A 322 28.89 27.28 -1.88
N ASP A 323 30.01 27.23 -2.59
CA ASP A 323 31.31 27.73 -2.15
C ASP A 323 31.64 29.01 -2.93
N PHE A 324 32.03 30.07 -2.24
CA PHE A 324 32.38 31.34 -2.87
C PHE A 324 33.68 31.27 -3.68
N GLU A 325 34.49 30.22 -3.48
CA GLU A 325 35.78 30.05 -4.15
C GLU A 325 35.81 28.85 -5.13
N GLY A 326 34.71 28.08 -5.25
CA GLY A 326 34.64 26.85 -6.02
C GLY A 326 33.36 26.69 -6.85
N PRO A 327 33.25 25.63 -7.68
CA PRO A 327 32.02 25.30 -8.38
C PRO A 327 30.92 24.87 -7.41
N GLN A 328 29.67 25.21 -7.72
CA GLN A 328 28.49 24.78 -6.97
C GLN A 328 28.41 23.25 -6.95
N GLN A 329 28.29 22.68 -5.75
CA GLN A 329 28.05 21.25 -5.56
C GLN A 329 26.57 21.03 -5.30
N THR A 330 26.02 19.95 -5.83
CA THR A 330 24.62 19.60 -5.60
C THR A 330 24.52 18.11 -5.37
N SER A 331 23.68 17.67 -4.44
CA SER A 331 23.43 16.25 -4.18
C SER A 331 21.95 15.96 -4.05
N GLN A 332 21.58 14.68 -4.09
CA GLN A 332 20.19 14.27 -3.88
C GLN A 332 20.08 13.11 -2.90
N THR A 333 18.97 13.09 -2.17
CA THR A 333 18.62 12.06 -1.20
C THR A 333 17.16 11.68 -1.36
N ASP A 334 16.89 10.37 -1.44
CA ASP A 334 15.52 9.85 -1.41
C ASP A 334 14.94 9.93 0.01
N VAL A 335 13.70 10.40 0.08
CA VAL A 335 12.92 10.49 1.31
C VAL A 335 11.59 9.77 1.12
N GLU A 336 11.40 8.70 1.87
CA GLU A 336 10.15 7.96 1.91
C GLU A 336 9.30 8.40 3.10
N VAL A 337 8.13 8.95 2.80
CA VAL A 337 7.19 9.47 3.78
C VAL A 337 6.05 8.46 3.97
N GLY A 338 6.02 7.84 5.14
CA GLY A 338 4.98 6.89 5.54
C GLY A 338 3.73 7.55 6.14
N PRO A 339 2.63 6.78 6.25
CA PRO A 339 1.39 7.25 6.85
C PRO A 339 1.51 7.49 8.36
N ARG A 340 0.65 8.35 8.88
CA ARG A 340 0.57 8.72 10.30
C ARG A 340 -0.01 7.57 11.13
N ALA A 341 0.65 7.19 12.21
CA ALA A 341 0.19 6.12 13.09
C ALA A 341 -1.14 6.48 13.77
N THR A 342 -2.01 5.50 13.97
CA THR A 342 -3.27 5.68 14.71
C THR A 342 -3.45 4.66 15.83
N ALA A 343 -4.28 5.01 16.80
CA ALA A 343 -4.76 4.10 17.84
C ALA A 343 -6.28 4.07 17.85
N THR A 344 -6.86 2.87 17.87
CA THR A 344 -8.30 2.66 17.97
C THR A 344 -8.66 2.15 19.37
N THR A 345 -9.56 2.83 20.06
CA THR A 345 -10.16 2.36 21.32
C THR A 345 -11.65 2.11 21.13
N VAL A 346 -12.19 1.15 21.86
CA VAL A 346 -13.61 0.78 21.78
C VAL A 346 -14.25 0.88 23.15
N SER A 347 -15.46 1.46 23.20
CA SER A 347 -16.27 1.49 24.41
C SER A 347 -17.72 1.16 24.07
N CYS A 348 -18.36 0.31 24.87
CA CYS A 348 -19.76 -0.08 24.67
C CYS A 348 -20.58 0.28 25.90
N SER A 349 -21.69 1.01 25.69
CA SER A 349 -22.60 1.41 26.77
C SER A 349 -24.06 1.26 26.34
N PRO A 350 -24.91 0.62 27.18
CA PRO A 350 -24.62 0.06 28.51
C PRO A 350 -23.91 -1.30 28.50
N SER A 351 -23.26 -1.65 29.61
CA SER A 351 -22.68 -2.98 29.92
C SER A 351 -22.90 -3.28 31.42
N PRO A 352 -23.52 -4.41 31.82
CA PRO A 352 -23.97 -5.53 30.99
C PRO A 352 -25.29 -5.24 30.22
N VAL A 353 -25.50 -5.93 29.10
CA VAL A 353 -26.70 -5.87 28.27
C VAL A 353 -27.43 -7.23 28.25
N ALA A 354 -28.76 -7.19 28.20
CA ALA A 354 -29.58 -8.41 28.11
C ALA A 354 -29.51 -9.03 26.70
N VAL A 355 -29.66 -10.36 26.60
CA VAL A 355 -29.77 -11.05 25.30
C VAL A 355 -30.87 -10.43 24.45
N THR A 356 -30.62 -10.23 23.15
CA THR A 356 -31.45 -9.53 22.14
C THR A 356 -31.64 -8.02 22.34
N ALA A 357 -31.21 -7.44 23.47
CA ALA A 357 -31.15 -5.99 23.63
C ALA A 357 -29.88 -5.44 22.94
N SER A 358 -29.91 -4.17 22.56
CA SER A 358 -28.77 -3.52 21.90
C SER A 358 -27.96 -2.67 22.86
N THR A 359 -26.64 -2.73 22.77
CA THR A 359 -25.71 -1.74 23.33
C THR A 359 -25.09 -0.92 22.18
N THR A 360 -24.64 0.30 22.46
CA THR A 360 -23.95 1.13 21.46
C THR A 360 -22.45 1.01 21.70
N CYS A 361 -21.72 0.51 20.71
CA CYS A 361 -20.26 0.43 20.73
C CYS A 361 -19.69 1.56 19.88
N THR A 362 -18.87 2.40 20.50
CA THR A 362 -18.20 3.55 19.87
C THR A 362 -16.73 3.24 19.72
N ALA A 363 -16.20 3.37 18.51
CA ALA A 363 -14.79 3.35 18.22
C ALA A 363 -14.30 4.79 18.17
N MET A 364 -13.18 5.04 18.85
CA MET A 364 -12.43 6.29 18.80
C MET A 364 -11.09 5.99 18.15
N VAL A 365 -10.86 6.58 16.98
CA VAL A 365 -9.61 6.50 16.25
C VAL A 365 -8.87 7.82 16.46
N SER A 366 -7.67 7.74 17.01
CA SER A 366 -6.83 8.91 17.28
C SER A 366 -5.54 8.82 16.48
N ASP A 367 -5.15 9.92 15.83
CA ASP A 367 -3.79 10.12 15.32
C ASP A 367 -2.83 10.21 16.51
N THR A 368 -1.83 9.34 16.51
CA THR A 368 -0.82 9.24 17.56
C THR A 368 0.59 9.57 17.04
N ALA A 369 0.71 10.02 15.80
CA ALA A 369 1.97 10.51 15.26
C ALA A 369 2.38 11.85 15.91
N GLY A 370 3.66 12.19 15.83
CA GLY A 370 4.16 13.50 16.26
C GLY A 370 3.67 14.66 15.38
N GLY A 371 4.15 15.87 15.67
CA GLY A 371 3.77 17.06 14.91
C GLY A 371 2.33 17.51 15.14
N THR A 372 1.73 18.17 14.15
CA THR A 372 0.34 18.67 14.25
C THR A 372 -0.63 17.51 13.97
N PRO A 373 -1.53 17.15 14.90
CA PRO A 373 -2.47 16.05 14.69
C PRO A 373 -3.41 16.30 13.51
N SER A 374 -3.74 15.25 12.77
CA SER A 374 -4.75 15.27 11.70
C SER A 374 -5.84 14.25 11.99
N SER A 375 -7.12 14.61 11.79
CA SER A 375 -8.24 13.70 12.10
C SER A 375 -8.32 12.55 11.08
N PRO A 376 -8.31 11.28 11.53
CA PRO A 376 -8.50 10.12 10.65
C PRO A 376 -9.88 10.10 9.98
N SER A 377 -9.98 9.55 8.78
CA SER A 377 -11.20 9.50 7.97
C SER A 377 -11.51 8.09 7.45
N GLY A 378 -12.65 7.88 6.81
CA GLY A 378 -12.99 6.57 6.25
C GLY A 378 -13.72 5.64 7.22
N MET A 379 -13.64 4.33 7.00
CA MET A 379 -14.50 3.33 7.66
C MET A 379 -13.78 2.58 8.79
N VAL A 380 -14.56 2.28 9.84
CA VAL A 380 -14.22 1.30 10.87
C VAL A 380 -15.19 0.12 10.76
N PHE A 381 -14.66 -1.10 10.87
CA PHE A 381 -15.45 -2.32 10.86
C PHE A 381 -15.42 -3.01 12.22
N PHE A 382 -16.59 -3.21 12.79
CA PHE A 382 -16.80 -3.93 14.02
C PHE A 382 -17.07 -5.41 13.76
N SER A 383 -16.54 -6.25 14.63
CA SER A 383 -16.73 -7.70 14.61
C SER A 383 -16.84 -8.23 16.04
N SER A 384 -17.38 -9.44 16.17
CA SER A 384 -17.51 -10.13 17.44
C SER A 384 -17.30 -11.62 17.21
N ALA A 385 -16.31 -12.19 17.88
CA ALA A 385 -16.10 -13.64 17.89
C ALA A 385 -17.14 -14.38 18.76
N THR A 386 -17.95 -13.64 19.52
CA THR A 386 -18.95 -14.24 20.41
C THR A 386 -20.13 -14.83 19.63
N PRO A 387 -20.45 -16.13 19.84
CA PRO A 387 -21.55 -16.78 19.17
C PRO A 387 -22.87 -16.03 19.36
N GLY A 388 -23.57 -15.74 18.26
CA GLY A 388 -24.85 -15.02 18.28
C GLY A 388 -24.73 -13.51 18.46
N GLY A 389 -23.52 -12.94 18.61
CA GLY A 389 -23.32 -11.50 18.54
C GLY A 389 -23.61 -10.97 17.14
N ALA A 390 -24.40 -9.90 17.05
CA ALA A 390 -24.82 -9.33 15.77
C ALA A 390 -24.60 -7.81 15.72
N PHE A 391 -24.17 -7.34 14.55
CA PHE A 391 -24.12 -5.93 14.18
C PHE A 391 -25.07 -5.68 13.01
N PRO A 392 -25.90 -4.63 13.06
CA PRO A 392 -26.58 -4.13 11.86
C PRO A 392 -25.56 -3.68 10.80
N GLN A 393 -25.94 -3.74 9.52
CA GLN A 393 -25.14 -3.20 8.40
C GLN A 393 -23.69 -3.71 8.36
N ASN A 394 -23.49 -5.00 8.66
CA ASN A 394 -22.17 -5.66 8.65
C ASN A 394 -21.12 -5.03 9.59
N GLY A 395 -21.53 -4.25 10.59
CA GLY A 395 -20.63 -3.64 11.56
C GLY A 395 -19.80 -2.48 11.03
N GLY A 396 -20.07 -1.96 9.84
CA GLY A 396 -19.37 -0.79 9.30
C GLY A 396 -19.92 0.52 9.87
N CYS A 397 -19.03 1.46 10.22
CA CYS A 397 -19.39 2.86 10.41
C CYS A 397 -18.35 3.81 9.81
N LEU A 398 -18.83 4.95 9.29
CA LEU A 398 -18.00 6.03 8.80
C LEU A 398 -17.54 6.90 9.97
N LEU A 399 -16.25 7.21 10.02
CA LEU A 399 -15.69 8.15 10.98
C LEU A 399 -16.28 9.55 10.80
N GLY A 400 -16.83 10.09 11.88
CA GLY A 400 -17.32 11.46 11.97
C GLY A 400 -16.37 12.36 12.76
N PRO A 401 -16.51 13.69 12.60
CA PRO A 401 -15.66 14.67 13.28
C PRO A 401 -15.84 14.60 14.81
N SER A 402 -14.74 14.79 15.54
CA SER A 402 -14.73 15.05 16.98
C SER A 402 -14.49 16.53 17.26
N THR A 403 -14.64 16.93 18.53
CA THR A 403 -14.25 18.28 19.00
C THR A 403 -12.74 18.42 19.18
N THR A 404 -12.01 17.29 19.23
CA THR A 404 -10.55 17.25 19.32
C THR A 404 -9.95 16.94 17.95
N ILE A 405 -9.09 17.83 17.46
CA ILE A 405 -8.31 17.59 16.23
C ILE A 405 -7.45 16.34 16.42
N GLY A 406 -7.35 15.49 15.39
CA GLY A 406 -6.63 14.22 15.49
C GLY A 406 -7.50 13.08 16.00
N VAL A 407 -8.76 13.34 16.37
CA VAL A 407 -9.67 12.31 16.85
C VAL A 407 -10.90 12.24 15.96
N SER A 408 -11.30 11.02 15.61
CA SER A 408 -12.55 10.75 14.91
C SER A 408 -13.28 9.59 15.59
N LEU A 409 -14.61 9.65 15.54
CA LEU A 409 -15.47 8.72 16.26
C LEU A 409 -16.47 8.09 15.30
N CYS A 410 -16.80 6.82 15.50
CA CYS A 410 -18.01 6.24 14.93
C CYS A 410 -18.62 5.19 15.85
N ALA A 411 -19.92 4.96 15.70
CA ALA A 411 -20.65 4.07 16.58
C ALA A 411 -21.56 3.11 15.81
N VAL A 412 -21.61 1.87 16.29
CA VAL A 412 -22.53 0.84 15.82
C VAL A 412 -23.36 0.30 16.98
N ARG A 413 -24.48 -0.34 16.67
CA ARG A 413 -25.23 -1.11 17.67
C ARG A 413 -24.75 -2.55 17.66
N PHE A 414 -24.57 -3.12 18.84
CA PHE A 414 -24.26 -4.53 19.04
C PHE A 414 -25.36 -5.20 19.87
N SER A 415 -25.80 -6.39 19.46
CA SER A 415 -26.79 -7.18 20.20
C SER A 415 -26.27 -8.61 20.42
N PRO A 416 -26.12 -9.09 21.67
CA PRO A 416 -25.81 -10.48 21.93
C PRO A 416 -27.03 -11.38 21.72
N GLY A 417 -26.85 -12.53 21.08
CA GLY A 417 -27.96 -13.41 20.67
C GLY A 417 -28.21 -14.61 21.57
N GLN A 418 -27.30 -14.97 22.48
CA GLN A 418 -27.47 -16.15 23.34
C GLN A 418 -26.64 -16.09 24.63
N LEU A 419 -26.95 -17.03 25.52
CA LEU A 419 -26.20 -17.35 26.74
C LEU A 419 -26.03 -18.87 26.87
N PRO A 420 -24.89 -19.36 27.41
CA PRO A 420 -23.60 -18.66 27.58
C PRO A 420 -22.99 -18.20 26.23
N PRO A 421 -21.98 -17.28 26.21
CA PRO A 421 -21.20 -16.74 27.32
C PRO A 421 -21.72 -15.44 27.97
N PHE A 422 -21.38 -15.20 29.25
CA PHE A 422 -21.73 -13.99 30.01
C PHE A 422 -20.92 -12.74 29.63
N GLN A 423 -20.07 -12.84 28.62
CA GLN A 423 -19.28 -11.74 28.08
C GLN A 423 -19.21 -11.89 26.57
N ALA A 424 -19.35 -10.79 25.85
CA ALA A 424 -19.14 -10.70 24.43
C ALA A 424 -17.88 -9.87 24.13
N HIS A 425 -17.03 -10.37 23.25
CA HIS A 425 -15.80 -9.69 22.82
C HIS A 425 -16.06 -8.97 21.50
N VAL A 426 -16.03 -7.64 21.55
CA VAL A 426 -16.26 -6.76 20.41
C VAL A 426 -14.94 -6.15 19.97
N SER A 427 -14.54 -6.37 18.73
CA SER A 427 -13.38 -5.75 18.09
C SER A 427 -13.81 -4.71 17.07
N ALA A 428 -12.97 -3.69 16.87
CA ALA A 428 -13.10 -2.70 15.81
C ALA A 428 -11.77 -2.58 15.08
N ALA A 429 -11.81 -2.56 13.75
CA ALA A 429 -10.65 -2.41 12.88
C ALA A 429 -10.82 -1.17 12.01
N TYR A 430 -9.86 -0.26 12.10
CA TYR A 430 -9.67 0.88 11.21
C TYR A 430 -8.66 0.51 10.13
N GLY A 431 -9.06 0.56 8.86
CA GLY A 431 -8.21 0.14 7.73
C GLY A 431 -7.12 1.15 7.33
N GLY A 432 -7.18 2.37 7.86
CA GLY A 432 -6.37 3.49 7.40
C GLY A 432 -7.07 4.32 6.32
N ASP A 433 -6.47 5.46 6.00
CA ASP A 433 -6.84 6.32 4.89
C ASP A 433 -5.57 6.77 4.13
N ALA A 434 -5.68 7.73 3.21
CA ALA A 434 -4.53 8.21 2.42
C ALA A 434 -3.41 8.82 3.28
N ALA A 435 -3.72 9.30 4.49
CA ALA A 435 -2.77 9.95 5.38
C ALA A 435 -2.42 9.09 6.62
N HIS A 436 -3.27 8.14 7.00
CA HIS A 436 -3.18 7.42 8.27
C HIS A 436 -3.08 5.90 8.10
N ALA A 437 -2.24 5.28 8.90
CA ALA A 437 -2.14 3.83 9.00
C ALA A 437 -3.34 3.24 9.73
N GLY A 438 -3.69 2.00 9.40
CA GLY A 438 -4.73 1.24 10.09
C GLY A 438 -4.37 0.91 11.53
N SER A 439 -5.40 0.70 12.36
CA SER A 439 -5.27 0.27 13.75
C SER A 439 -6.47 -0.54 14.22
N GLY A 440 -6.36 -1.20 15.37
CA GLY A 440 -7.42 -2.04 15.92
C GLY A 440 -7.60 -1.83 17.41
N GLY A 441 -8.82 -2.03 17.88
CA GLY A 441 -9.18 -1.95 19.30
C GLY A 441 -10.24 -3.00 19.66
N ALA A 442 -10.40 -3.26 20.95
CA ALA A 442 -11.41 -4.19 21.43
C ALA A 442 -12.01 -3.76 22.77
N ALA A 443 -13.20 -4.26 23.05
CA ALA A 443 -13.91 -4.09 24.31
C ALA A 443 -14.70 -5.34 24.67
N THR A 444 -14.92 -5.53 25.97
CA THR A 444 -15.77 -6.60 26.48
C THR A 444 -17.11 -6.04 26.94
N VAL A 445 -18.20 -6.65 26.48
CA VAL A 445 -19.57 -6.34 26.88
C VAL A 445 -20.09 -7.44 27.79
N GLY A 446 -20.52 -7.11 29.00
CA GLY A 446 -21.20 -8.08 29.86
C GLY A 446 -22.54 -8.51 29.24
N VAL A 447 -22.83 -9.80 29.23
CA VAL A 447 -24.09 -10.37 28.72
C VAL A 447 -24.85 -10.99 29.88
N ARG A 448 -26.13 -10.65 30.01
CA ARG A 448 -27.00 -11.20 31.05
C ARG A 448 -28.31 -11.72 30.49
N ALA A 449 -28.97 -12.58 31.27
CA ALA A 449 -30.30 -13.07 30.92
C ALA A 449 -31.30 -11.90 30.94
N GLN A 450 -32.35 -12.03 30.13
CA GLN A 450 -33.47 -11.11 30.13
C GLN A 450 -34.22 -11.22 31.46
N HIS A 451 -34.67 -10.09 32.00
CA HIS A 451 -35.45 -10.05 33.23
C HIS A 451 -36.88 -9.64 32.92
N CYS A 452 -37.82 -10.56 33.17
CA CYS A 452 -39.25 -10.33 33.02
C CYS A 452 -39.95 -10.43 34.37
N SER A 453 -40.81 -9.46 34.65
CA SER A 453 -41.69 -9.43 35.81
C SER A 453 -43.12 -9.76 35.41
N LEU A 454 -43.86 -10.42 36.30
CA LEU A 454 -45.25 -10.78 36.09
C LEU A 454 -46.08 -10.36 37.29
N ARG A 455 -47.20 -9.67 37.04
CA ARG A 455 -48.15 -9.25 38.06
C ARG A 455 -49.57 -9.66 37.67
N THR A 456 -50.29 -10.31 38.57
CA THR A 456 -51.70 -10.65 38.34
C THR A 456 -52.57 -9.40 38.48
N LEU A 457 -53.47 -9.19 37.51
CA LEU A 457 -54.47 -8.11 37.55
C LEU A 457 -55.83 -8.60 38.01
N THR A 458 -56.09 -9.90 37.85
CA THR A 458 -57.39 -10.51 38.16
C THR A 458 -57.53 -10.78 39.64
N ARG A 459 -58.56 -10.21 40.28
CA ARG A 459 -58.90 -10.48 41.70
C ARG A 459 -59.86 -11.66 41.87
N ARG A 460 -60.73 -11.92 40.89
CA ARG A 460 -61.68 -13.05 40.87
C ARG A 460 -61.64 -13.75 39.52
N LEU A 461 -61.37 -15.05 39.56
CA LEU A 461 -61.27 -15.87 38.36
C LEU A 461 -62.67 -16.20 37.83
N GLY A 462 -62.92 -15.87 36.55
CA GLY A 462 -64.21 -16.10 35.90
C GLY A 462 -64.05 -16.47 34.42
N PRO A 463 -65.13 -16.45 33.62
CA PRO A 463 -65.10 -16.82 32.20
C PRO A 463 -64.16 -15.94 31.35
N ALA A 464 -63.92 -14.71 31.79
CA ALA A 464 -62.98 -13.77 31.16
C ALA A 464 -61.52 -14.22 31.24
N GLY A 465 -61.19 -15.18 32.11
CA GLY A 465 -59.84 -15.72 32.27
C GLY A 465 -58.99 -14.98 33.30
N LEU A 466 -57.69 -15.25 33.26
CA LEU A 466 -56.66 -14.66 34.11
C LEU A 466 -55.89 -13.59 33.33
N ALA A 467 -56.16 -12.33 33.62
CA ALA A 467 -55.37 -11.19 33.17
C ALA A 467 -54.08 -11.03 34.00
N VAL A 468 -52.95 -10.98 33.31
CA VAL A 468 -51.61 -10.73 33.85
C VAL A 468 -50.94 -9.57 33.12
N LEU A 469 -50.24 -8.73 33.86
CA LEU A 469 -49.35 -7.72 33.32
C LEU A 469 -47.94 -8.31 33.27
N VAL A 470 -47.32 -8.28 32.10
CA VAL A 470 -45.93 -8.72 31.90
C VAL A 470 -45.08 -7.56 31.43
N SER A 471 -43.92 -7.38 32.06
CA SER A 471 -42.94 -6.36 31.66
C SER A 471 -41.55 -6.98 31.63
N CYS A 472 -40.87 -6.85 30.50
CA CYS A 472 -39.50 -7.33 30.29
C CYS A 472 -38.56 -6.15 30.03
N ASP A 473 -37.30 -6.28 30.42
CA ASP A 473 -36.25 -5.28 30.19
C ASP A 473 -35.65 -5.33 28.77
N ALA A 474 -35.88 -6.42 28.04
CA ALA A 474 -35.54 -6.60 26.63
C ALA A 474 -36.78 -7.00 25.82
N ARG A 475 -36.66 -6.98 24.48
CA ARG A 475 -37.69 -7.53 23.60
C ARG A 475 -37.61 -9.06 23.70
N SER A 476 -38.72 -9.71 23.98
CA SER A 476 -38.73 -11.15 24.28
C SER A 476 -39.91 -11.84 23.63
N GLY A 477 -39.66 -13.03 23.09
CA GLY A 477 -40.70 -14.03 22.94
C GLY A 477 -40.98 -14.62 24.32
N ILE A 478 -42.23 -14.64 24.75
CA ILE A 478 -42.60 -15.23 26.03
C ILE A 478 -43.62 -16.35 25.85
N GLN A 479 -43.49 -17.37 26.68
CA GLN A 479 -44.52 -18.38 26.88
C GLN A 479 -44.92 -18.40 28.36
N ILE A 480 -46.21 -18.22 28.61
CA ILE A 480 -46.79 -18.31 29.94
C ILE A 480 -47.61 -19.60 30.00
N SER A 481 -47.33 -20.44 30.98
CA SER A 481 -48.12 -21.64 31.27
C SER A 481 -48.72 -21.51 32.67
N VAL A 482 -50.02 -21.76 32.79
CA VAL A 482 -50.74 -21.71 34.07
C VAL A 482 -51.21 -23.10 34.42
N LYS A 483 -50.88 -23.55 35.63
CA LYS A 483 -51.43 -24.76 36.24
C LYS A 483 -52.26 -24.35 37.44
N ALA A 484 -53.45 -24.93 37.57
CA ALA A 484 -54.23 -24.81 38.78
C ALA A 484 -53.95 -26.01 39.68
N LEU A 485 -53.70 -25.75 40.96
CA LEU A 485 -53.40 -26.74 41.99
C LEU A 485 -54.56 -26.75 42.98
N THR A 486 -55.16 -27.91 43.20
CA THR A 486 -56.20 -28.08 44.21
C THR A 486 -55.72 -29.02 45.31
N SER A 487 -55.83 -28.61 46.57
CA SER A 487 -55.43 -29.42 47.73
C SER A 487 -56.53 -29.46 48.79
N ARG A 488 -56.60 -30.57 49.53
CA ARG A 488 -57.47 -30.71 50.72
C ARG A 488 -56.63 -30.46 51.97
N SER A 489 -57.23 -29.85 52.99
CA SER A 489 -56.61 -29.72 54.31
C SER A 489 -56.12 -31.08 54.82
N GLY A 490 -54.85 -31.17 55.21
CA GLY A 490 -54.24 -32.40 55.73
C GLY A 490 -53.70 -33.40 54.69
N ARG A 491 -53.70 -33.09 53.38
CA ARG A 491 -53.07 -33.94 52.34
C ARG A 491 -51.87 -33.24 51.68
N LEU A 492 -50.76 -33.97 51.56
CA LEU A 492 -49.49 -33.49 50.99
C LEU A 492 -49.49 -33.37 49.45
N LYS A 493 -50.38 -34.08 48.74
CA LYS A 493 -50.42 -34.07 47.26
C LYS A 493 -51.57 -33.20 46.74
N ALA A 494 -51.24 -32.19 45.95
CA ALA A 494 -52.20 -31.37 45.21
C ALA A 494 -52.50 -31.99 43.83
N SER A 495 -53.76 -31.95 43.40
CA SER A 495 -54.15 -32.30 42.03
C SER A 495 -53.82 -31.14 41.08
N GLN A 496 -53.22 -31.44 39.93
CA GLN A 496 -52.88 -30.43 38.91
C GLN A 496 -53.89 -30.45 37.77
N LEU A 497 -54.40 -29.28 37.41
CA LEU A 497 -55.22 -29.05 36.23
C LEU A 497 -54.48 -28.10 35.29
N ALA A 498 -54.38 -28.44 34.01
CA ALA A 498 -53.83 -27.53 33.00
C ALA A 498 -54.81 -26.38 32.80
N PHE A 499 -54.46 -25.17 33.27
CA PHE A 499 -55.35 -24.02 33.13
C PHE A 499 -55.26 -23.48 31.71
N GLY A 500 -54.07 -23.19 31.21
CA GLY A 500 -53.89 -22.70 29.84
C GLY A 500 -52.46 -22.28 29.59
N SER A 501 -52.13 -22.02 28.32
CA SER A 501 -50.85 -21.43 27.94
C SER A 501 -51.03 -20.37 26.86
N LEU A 502 -50.14 -19.39 26.83
CA LEU A 502 -50.15 -18.31 25.86
C LEU A 502 -48.71 -18.02 25.42
N ARG A 503 -48.52 -17.83 24.10
CA ARG A 503 -47.30 -17.26 23.53
C ARG A 503 -47.56 -15.83 23.11
N ALA A 504 -46.63 -14.92 23.42
CA ALA A 504 -46.72 -13.51 23.06
C ALA A 504 -45.33 -12.92 22.84
N SER A 505 -45.27 -11.77 22.18
CA SER A 505 -44.06 -10.95 22.11
C SER A 505 -44.24 -9.69 22.96
N VAL A 506 -43.24 -9.38 23.79
CA VAL A 506 -43.25 -8.18 24.64
C VAL A 506 -42.17 -7.22 24.14
N THR A 507 -42.52 -5.93 24.08
CA THR A 507 -41.55 -4.88 23.75
C THR A 507 -40.83 -4.44 25.03
N ALA A 508 -39.51 -4.26 24.95
CA ALA A 508 -38.69 -3.82 26.08
C ALA A 508 -39.29 -2.59 26.77
N GLY A 509 -39.41 -2.65 28.10
CA GLY A 509 -39.89 -1.55 28.95
C GLY A 509 -41.37 -1.19 28.80
N ARG A 510 -42.14 -1.89 27.95
CA ARG A 510 -43.59 -1.66 27.79
C ARG A 510 -44.39 -2.78 28.44
N PRO A 511 -45.12 -2.52 29.54
CA PRO A 511 -45.99 -3.50 30.16
C PRO A 511 -47.09 -3.94 29.20
N THR A 512 -47.23 -5.25 28.98
CA THR A 512 -48.26 -5.84 28.12
C THR A 512 -49.27 -6.60 28.98
N VAL A 513 -50.56 -6.31 28.80
CA VAL A 513 -51.63 -7.08 29.42
C VAL A 513 -51.96 -8.30 28.57
N LEU A 514 -51.90 -9.48 29.18
CA LEU A 514 -52.19 -10.75 28.53
C LEU A 514 -53.32 -11.46 29.29
N VAL A 515 -54.25 -12.07 28.56
CA VAL A 515 -55.39 -12.78 29.13
C VAL A 515 -55.28 -14.26 28.80
N ILE A 516 -55.18 -15.09 29.84
CA ILE A 516 -55.06 -16.54 29.71
C ILE A 516 -56.42 -17.14 30.06
N LYS A 517 -57.04 -17.84 29.11
CA LYS A 517 -58.34 -18.49 29.33
C LYS A 517 -58.16 -19.92 29.83
N PRO A 518 -59.04 -20.40 30.74
CA PRO A 518 -59.02 -21.79 31.17
C PRO A 518 -59.37 -22.73 30.02
N ALA A 519 -58.74 -23.92 29.97
CA ALA A 519 -59.15 -25.01 29.10
C ALA A 519 -60.59 -25.46 29.41
N ALA A 520 -61.27 -26.05 28.41
CA ALA A 520 -62.66 -26.46 28.51
C ALA A 520 -62.90 -27.33 29.77
N GLY A 521 -63.87 -26.94 30.61
CA GLY A 521 -64.23 -27.66 31.84
C GLY A 521 -63.37 -27.35 33.07
N VAL A 522 -62.21 -26.70 32.94
CA VAL A 522 -61.31 -26.42 34.09
C VAL A 522 -61.92 -25.43 35.07
N LEU A 523 -62.57 -24.36 34.60
CA LEU A 523 -63.23 -23.39 35.49
C LEU A 523 -64.33 -24.06 36.34
N LYS A 524 -65.09 -24.99 35.75
CA LYS A 524 -66.11 -25.78 36.44
C LYS A 524 -65.48 -26.70 37.49
N ALA A 525 -64.37 -27.35 37.16
CA ALA A 525 -63.62 -28.19 38.09
C ALA A 525 -63.07 -27.40 39.29
N LEU A 526 -62.56 -26.18 39.06
CA LEU A 526 -62.07 -25.30 40.13
C LEU A 526 -63.19 -24.82 41.04
N HIS A 527 -64.35 -24.42 40.48
CA HIS A 527 -65.52 -24.08 41.28
C HIS A 527 -66.01 -25.28 42.11
N ALA A 528 -66.00 -26.49 41.55
CA ALA A 528 -66.37 -27.69 42.29
C ALA A 528 -65.38 -28.01 43.42
N ALA A 529 -64.08 -27.78 43.21
CA ALA A 529 -63.06 -27.94 44.25
C ALA A 529 -63.27 -26.96 45.42
N LEU A 530 -63.50 -25.68 45.12
CA LEU A 530 -63.80 -24.65 46.13
C LEU A 530 -65.07 -24.98 46.94
N ARG A 531 -66.15 -25.43 46.27
CA ARG A 531 -67.38 -25.87 46.95
C ARG A 531 -67.16 -27.07 47.89
N ARG A 532 -66.14 -27.89 47.62
CA ARG A 532 -65.72 -29.03 48.47
C ARG A 532 -64.72 -28.62 49.55
N GLY A 533 -64.52 -27.32 49.80
CA GLY A 533 -63.58 -26.81 50.80
C GLY A 533 -62.10 -27.03 50.47
N GLN A 534 -61.76 -27.23 49.20
CA GLN A 534 -60.36 -27.37 48.77
C GLN A 534 -59.69 -26.00 48.63
N HIS A 535 -58.41 -25.91 48.97
CA HIS A 535 -57.58 -24.77 48.61
C HIS A 535 -57.23 -24.83 47.12
N VAL A 536 -57.38 -23.71 46.44
CA VAL A 536 -57.02 -23.56 45.02
C VAL A 536 -55.91 -22.51 44.90
N SER A 537 -54.81 -22.87 44.24
CA SER A 537 -53.74 -21.94 43.89
C SER A 537 -53.40 -22.05 42.40
N LEU A 538 -52.91 -20.96 41.82
CA LEU A 538 -52.44 -20.93 40.44
C LEU A 538 -50.91 -20.83 40.45
N LYS A 539 -50.25 -21.78 39.79
CA LYS A 539 -48.82 -21.72 39.52
C LYS A 539 -48.63 -21.20 38.10
N LEU A 540 -48.02 -20.03 38.00
CA LEU A 540 -47.63 -19.43 36.73
C LEU A 540 -46.17 -19.73 36.47
N THR A 541 -45.88 -20.20 35.26
CA THR A 541 -44.52 -20.36 34.76
C THR A 541 -44.36 -19.45 33.56
N LEU A 542 -43.37 -18.55 33.62
CA LEU A 542 -42.96 -17.68 32.53
C LEU A 542 -41.62 -18.18 32.00
N THR A 543 -41.54 -18.39 30.70
CA THR A 543 -40.27 -18.62 29.99
C THR A 543 -40.11 -17.51 28.95
N ALA A 544 -38.94 -16.88 28.93
CA ALA A 544 -38.57 -15.85 27.97
C ALA A 544 -37.43 -16.37 27.07
N SER A 545 -37.47 -16.02 25.79
CA SER A 545 -36.48 -16.35 24.76
C SER A 545 -36.17 -15.13 23.91
#